data_AF-A0AAD8YZR6-F1
#
_entry.id   AF-A0AAD8YZR6-F1
#
_cell.length_a   1.000
_cell.length_b   1.000
_cell.length_c   1.000
_cell.angle_alpha   90.00
_cell.angle_beta   90.00
_cell.angle_gamma   90.00
#
_symmetry.space_group_name_H-M   'P 1'
#
loop_
_entity.id
_entity.type
_entity.pdbx_description
1 polymer ?
#
loop_
_entity_poly.entity_id
_entity_poly.type
_entity_poly.pdbx_seq_one_letter_code
_entity_poly.pdbx_strand_id
1 'polypeptide(L)'
;MMKCCYSPFLRAAVLLRTLQVTHILNVAYGGENAFPDLFIYKTLSILDLPDTNIISHLQECAQFIAKAKAEKGIVLVHSNAGVSRSVSVVIGYLMSREGQTFEDAFSLVKSARPASCPNPGFLEQLKSYQPQDSESLCPLHVRPPVSRSAWNRCDMMGVRAPGHARKDVAVAKDPRIRKKAERQVHLALPDDDDDDDDDDDDDDISEDVKK
;
A
#
# COMPACT_ATOMS: atom_id res chain seq x y z
N MET A 1 11.58 16.65 -33.93
CA MET A 1 11.29 15.24 -33.58
C MET A 1 10.88 15.18 -32.12
N MET A 2 9.65 14.76 -31.81
CA MET A 2 9.20 14.57 -30.43
C MET A 2 9.30 13.08 -30.08
N LYS A 3 10.13 12.75 -29.09
CA LYS A 3 10.19 11.38 -28.53
C LYS A 3 9.20 11.32 -27.37
N CYS A 4 8.14 10.53 -27.55
CA CYS A 4 7.24 10.16 -26.47
C CYS A 4 7.98 9.15 -25.58
N CYS A 5 8.56 9.61 -24.47
CA CYS A 5 9.23 8.73 -23.53
C CYS A 5 8.22 8.30 -22.46
N TYR A 6 7.95 7.00 -22.37
CA TYR A 6 7.26 6.40 -21.24
C TYR A 6 8.19 6.51 -20.03
N SER A 7 8.07 7.59 -19.26
CA SER A 7 8.76 7.71 -17.99
C SER A 7 7.85 7.17 -16.88
N PRO A 8 8.17 6.02 -16.25
CA PRO A 8 7.42 5.52 -15.09
C PRO A 8 7.31 6.57 -13.99
N PHE A 9 8.35 7.40 -13.86
CA PHE A 9 8.43 8.51 -12.92
C PHE A 9 7.38 9.59 -13.21
N LEU A 10 7.22 10.01 -14.47
CA LEU A 10 6.19 10.98 -14.84
C LEU A 10 4.78 10.42 -14.64
N ARG A 11 4.55 9.14 -14.94
CA ARG A 11 3.26 8.48 -14.69
C ARG A 11 2.91 8.43 -13.21
N ALA A 12 3.88 8.08 -12.36
CA ALA A 12 3.68 8.06 -10.92
C ALA A 12 3.36 9.46 -10.37
N ALA A 13 4.10 10.50 -10.75
CA ALA A 13 3.81 11.87 -10.34
C ALA A 13 2.39 12.32 -10.75
N VAL A 14 2.01 12.06 -12.00
CA VAL A 14 0.66 12.39 -12.51
C VAL A 14 -0.39 11.63 -11.72
N LEU A 15 -0.22 10.33 -11.51
CA LEU A 15 -1.16 9.51 -10.74
C LEU A 15 -1.35 10.05 -9.32
N LEU A 16 -0.25 10.33 -8.60
CA LEU A 16 -0.30 10.86 -7.24
C LEU A 16 -1.05 12.20 -7.18
N ARG A 17 -0.82 13.09 -8.16
CA ARG A 17 -1.57 14.35 -8.26
C ARG A 17 -3.04 14.16 -8.61
N THR A 18 -3.37 13.21 -9.48
CA THR A 18 -4.78 12.89 -9.80
C THR A 18 -5.54 12.30 -8.62
N LEU A 19 -4.84 11.56 -7.75
CA LEU A 19 -5.35 11.09 -6.46
C LEU A 19 -5.30 12.16 -5.37
N GLN A 20 -4.95 13.40 -5.74
CA GLN A 20 -4.88 14.56 -4.84
C GLN A 20 -3.95 14.34 -3.64
N VAL A 21 -2.94 13.47 -3.78
CA VAL A 21 -1.89 13.32 -2.77
C VAL A 21 -1.16 14.65 -2.63
N THR A 22 -1.02 15.10 -1.39
CA THR A 22 -0.34 16.36 -1.02
C THR A 22 0.88 16.10 -0.16
N HIS A 23 0.81 15.01 0.63
CA HIS A 23 1.79 14.63 1.63
C HIS A 23 2.23 13.19 1.40
N ILE A 24 3.52 12.91 1.57
CA ILE A 24 4.06 11.56 1.46
C ILE A 24 4.86 11.23 2.72
N LEU A 25 4.42 10.20 3.44
CA LEU A 25 5.13 9.60 4.55
C LEU A 25 5.93 8.40 4.02
N ASN A 26 7.23 8.62 3.84
CA ASN A 26 8.18 7.62 3.37
C ASN A 26 8.79 6.90 4.59
N VAL A 27 8.39 5.64 4.80
CA VAL A 27 8.97 4.77 5.84
C VAL A 27 9.85 3.65 5.26
N ALA A 28 10.36 3.86 4.05
CA ALA A 28 11.31 2.97 3.41
C ALA A 28 12.71 3.14 4.02
N TYR A 29 13.51 2.08 3.92
CA TYR A 29 14.93 2.11 4.27
C TYR A 29 15.73 2.24 2.97
N GLY A 30 16.74 3.11 2.98
CA GLY A 30 17.68 3.28 1.86
C GLY A 30 17.07 3.85 0.57
N GLY A 31 15.90 4.49 0.64
CA GLY A 31 15.21 5.06 -0.52
C GLY A 31 15.13 6.59 -0.47
N GLU A 32 15.38 7.24 -1.61
CA GLU A 32 15.21 8.68 -1.76
C GLU A 32 13.75 9.09 -2.03
N ASN A 33 13.43 10.35 -1.78
CA ASN A 33 12.13 10.91 -2.13
C ASN A 33 12.08 11.15 -3.64
N ALA A 34 11.17 10.47 -4.33
CA ALA A 34 11.07 10.56 -5.79
C ALA A 34 10.69 11.97 -6.27
N PHE A 35 9.80 12.69 -5.58
CA PHE A 35 9.23 13.95 -6.08
C PHE A 35 9.28 15.08 -5.04
N PRO A 36 10.47 15.42 -4.50
CA PRO A 36 10.60 16.29 -3.32
C PRO A 36 10.04 17.70 -3.54
N ASP A 37 10.04 18.19 -4.78
CA ASP A 37 9.52 19.52 -5.13
C ASP A 37 8.00 19.56 -5.35
N LEU A 38 7.33 18.40 -5.41
CA LEU A 38 5.91 18.29 -5.73
C LEU A 38 5.01 17.95 -4.53
N PHE A 39 5.58 17.32 -3.50
CA PHE A 39 4.82 16.88 -2.32
C PHE A 39 5.56 17.24 -1.04
N ILE A 40 4.82 17.35 0.05
CA ILE A 40 5.40 17.55 1.38
C ILE A 40 5.80 16.18 1.92
N TYR A 41 7.09 15.98 2.16
CA TYR A 41 7.62 14.71 2.65
C TYR A 41 7.88 14.71 4.14
N LYS A 42 7.66 13.55 4.74
CA LYS A 42 8.32 13.13 5.98
C LYS A 42 8.96 11.77 5.70
N THR A 43 10.26 11.67 5.97
CA THR A 43 11.02 10.43 5.76
C THR A 43 11.52 9.90 7.09
N LEU A 44 11.20 8.64 7.38
CA LEU A 44 11.70 7.91 8.54
C LEU A 44 12.32 6.60 8.04
N SER A 45 13.62 6.45 8.22
CA SER A 45 14.31 5.24 7.77
C SER A 45 14.05 4.11 8.76
N ILE A 46 13.12 3.22 8.42
CA ILE A 46 12.71 2.08 9.28
C ILE A 46 13.11 0.78 8.59
N LEU A 47 13.89 -0.05 9.29
CA LEU A 47 14.23 -1.40 8.86
C LEU A 47 13.02 -2.34 8.96
N ASP A 48 12.92 -3.30 8.03
CA ASP A 48 11.82 -4.29 8.03
C ASP A 48 12.21 -5.57 8.76
N LEU A 49 12.71 -5.42 9.98
CA LEU A 49 13.16 -6.54 10.80
C LEU A 49 12.23 -6.71 12.00
N PRO A 50 11.94 -7.95 12.45
CA PRO A 50 11.10 -8.21 13.63
C PRO A 50 11.54 -7.44 14.88
N ASP A 51 12.86 -7.27 15.07
CA ASP A 51 13.45 -6.61 16.24
C ASP A 51 13.43 -5.07 16.14
N THR A 52 13.03 -4.50 14.99
CA THR A 52 12.93 -3.05 14.84
C THR A 52 11.76 -2.53 15.67
N ASN A 53 11.99 -1.54 16.54
CA ASN A 53 10.93 -0.95 17.36
C ASN A 53 10.08 0.04 16.54
N ILE A 54 9.00 -0.45 15.92
CA ILE A 54 8.11 0.38 15.10
C ILE A 54 7.24 1.31 15.94
N ILE A 55 6.92 0.92 17.17
CA ILE A 55 6.08 1.70 18.09
C ILE A 55 6.68 3.07 18.37
N SER A 56 8.01 3.13 18.51
CA SER A 56 8.74 4.38 18.75
C SER A 56 8.54 5.44 17.64
N HIS A 57 8.21 5.01 16.42
CA HIS A 57 7.97 5.90 15.28
C HIS A 57 6.50 6.29 15.08
N LEU A 58 5.56 5.59 15.72
CA LEU A 58 4.13 5.77 15.48
C LEU A 58 3.63 7.17 15.85
N GLN A 59 4.13 7.74 16.95
CA GLN A 59 3.72 9.08 17.39
C GLN A 59 4.07 10.14 16.35
N GLU A 60 5.31 10.12 15.84
CA GLU A 60 5.79 11.06 14.83
C GLU A 60 5.04 10.87 13.50
N CYS A 61 4.83 9.62 13.07
CA CYS A 61 4.01 9.31 11.90
C CYS A 61 2.58 9.85 12.05
N ALA A 62 1.95 9.62 13.21
CA ALA A 62 0.58 10.04 13.47
C ALA A 62 0.44 11.55 13.54
N GLN A 63 1.45 12.27 14.04
CA GLN A 63 1.48 13.74 14.01
C GLN A 63 1.53 14.28 12.58
N PHE A 64 2.39 13.70 11.73
CA PHE A 64 2.46 14.08 10.31
C PHE A 64 1.13 13.86 9.59
N ILE A 65 0.51 12.68 9.78
CA ILE A 65 -0.78 12.36 9.17
C ILE A 65 -1.88 13.29 9.69
N ALA A 66 -1.91 13.55 11.00
CA ALA A 66 -2.91 14.45 11.60
C ALA A 66 -2.77 15.89 11.11
N LYS A 67 -1.54 16.40 10.98
CA LYS A 67 -1.27 17.73 10.43
C LYS A 67 -1.79 17.85 9.00
N ALA A 68 -1.44 16.91 8.13
CA ALA A 68 -1.92 16.90 6.75
C ALA A 68 -3.44 16.84 6.67
N LYS A 69 -4.09 16.03 7.54
CA LYS A 69 -5.56 15.94 7.62
C LYS A 69 -6.19 17.26 8.06
N ALA A 70 -5.58 17.99 9.01
CA ALA A 70 -6.04 19.32 9.43
C ALA A 70 -5.94 20.36 8.30
N GLU A 71 -4.96 20.22 7.42
CA GLU A 71 -4.78 21.01 6.20
C GLU A 71 -5.69 20.56 5.04
N LYS A 72 -6.58 19.59 5.28
CA LYS A 72 -7.45 18.94 4.26
C LYS A 72 -6.66 18.27 3.13
N GLY A 73 -5.42 17.86 3.40
CA GLY A 73 -4.57 17.13 2.49
C GLY A 73 -4.81 15.62 2.52
N ILE A 74 -4.35 14.93 1.48
CA ILE A 74 -4.29 13.48 1.39
C ILE A 74 -2.84 13.02 1.56
N VAL A 75 -2.65 12.01 2.41
CA VAL A 75 -1.34 11.43 2.75
C VAL A 75 -1.21 10.06 2.10
N LEU A 76 -0.12 9.85 1.35
CA LEU A 76 0.34 8.53 0.97
C LEU A 76 1.37 8.03 1.99
N VAL A 77 1.14 6.86 2.59
CA VAL A 77 2.12 6.17 3.43
C VAL A 77 2.71 5.01 2.63
N HIS A 78 4.03 4.96 2.46
CA HIS A 78 4.68 3.89 1.70
C HIS A 78 6.01 3.42 2.33
N SER A 79 6.41 2.20 1.97
CA SER A 79 7.73 1.62 2.25
C SER A 79 8.34 1.09 0.94
N ASN A 80 9.38 0.25 1.00
CA ASN A 80 9.96 -0.33 -0.23
C ASN A 80 8.97 -1.21 -1.01
N ALA A 81 8.25 -2.11 -0.32
CA ALA A 81 7.28 -3.04 -0.93
C ALA A 81 5.81 -2.70 -0.62
N GLY A 82 5.59 -1.78 0.32
CA GLY A 82 4.26 -1.44 0.83
C GLY A 82 3.60 -2.54 1.66
N VAL A 83 4.28 -3.66 1.96
CA VAL A 83 3.69 -4.87 2.58
C VAL A 83 3.69 -4.83 4.11
N SER A 84 4.80 -4.40 4.72
CA SER A 84 5.02 -4.51 6.17
C SER A 84 5.06 -3.16 6.88
N ARG A 85 6.17 -2.41 6.82
CA ARG A 85 6.34 -1.12 7.55
C ARG A 85 5.21 -0.10 7.38
N SER A 86 4.86 0.24 6.13
CA SER A 86 3.79 1.21 5.86
C SER A 86 2.44 0.73 6.36
N VAL A 87 2.17 -0.57 6.26
CA VAL A 87 0.94 -1.20 6.77
C VAL A 87 0.91 -1.09 8.30
N SER A 88 2.00 -1.43 8.98
CA SER A 88 2.11 -1.30 10.44
C SER A 88 1.91 0.13 10.93
N VAL A 89 2.45 1.11 10.22
CA VAL A 89 2.25 2.54 10.55
C VAL A 89 0.79 2.95 10.40
N VAL A 90 0.10 2.51 9.34
CA VAL A 90 -1.33 2.79 9.15
C VAL A 90 -2.16 2.13 10.25
N ILE A 91 -1.88 0.88 10.62
CA ILE A 91 -2.56 0.20 11.73
C ILE A 91 -2.36 0.96 13.04
N GLY A 92 -1.11 1.31 13.37
CA GLY A 92 -0.79 2.09 14.57
C GLY A 92 -1.46 3.47 14.60
N TYR A 93 -1.62 4.12 13.44
CA TYR A 93 -2.40 5.36 13.33
C TYR A 93 -3.88 5.15 13.64
N LEU A 94 -4.52 4.13 13.05
CA LEU A 94 -5.93 3.82 13.29
C LEU A 94 -6.18 3.50 14.77
N MET A 95 -5.28 2.74 15.39
CA MET A 95 -5.35 2.44 16.82
C MET A 95 -5.23 3.71 17.66
N SER A 96 -4.22 4.55 17.40
CA SER A 96 -3.92 5.69 18.26
C SER A 96 -4.79 6.93 18.05
N ARG A 97 -5.24 7.20 16.82
CA ARG A 97 -6.02 8.40 16.51
C ARG A 97 -7.50 8.12 16.34
N GLU A 98 -7.84 6.93 15.85
CA GLU A 98 -9.24 6.55 15.60
C GLU A 98 -9.80 5.61 16.68
N GLY A 99 -8.96 5.13 17.60
CA GLY A 99 -9.38 4.28 18.72
C GLY A 99 -9.86 2.90 18.29
N GLN A 100 -9.40 2.42 17.13
CA GLN A 100 -9.69 1.06 16.68
C GLN A 100 -8.88 0.04 17.50
N THR A 101 -9.46 -1.14 17.71
CA THR A 101 -8.70 -2.29 18.20
C THR A 101 -7.65 -2.71 17.15
N PHE A 102 -6.64 -3.47 17.57
CA PHE A 102 -5.68 -4.02 16.61
C PHE A 102 -6.39 -4.86 15.53
N GLU A 103 -7.33 -5.71 15.93
CA GLU A 103 -8.08 -6.61 15.04
C GLU A 103 -8.90 -5.83 14.01
N ASP A 104 -9.61 -4.79 14.44
CA ASP A 104 -10.42 -3.96 13.54
C ASP A 104 -9.53 -3.17 12.56
N ALA A 105 -8.47 -2.55 13.07
CA ALA A 105 -7.53 -1.77 12.25
C ALA A 105 -6.82 -2.66 11.22
N PHE A 106 -6.33 -3.83 11.65
CA PHE A 106 -5.69 -4.80 10.77
C PHE A 106 -6.65 -5.30 9.70
N SER A 107 -7.88 -5.65 10.09
CA SER A 107 -8.91 -6.13 9.16
C SER A 107 -9.29 -5.07 8.13
N LEU A 108 -9.44 -3.82 8.55
CA LEU A 108 -9.70 -2.70 7.66
C LEU A 108 -8.58 -2.55 6.62
N VAL A 109 -7.32 -2.54 7.05
CA VAL A 109 -6.16 -2.42 6.14
C VAL A 109 -6.00 -3.65 5.25
N LYS A 110 -6.32 -4.85 5.74
CA LYS A 110 -6.27 -6.08 4.94
C LYS A 110 -7.36 -6.10 3.86
N SER A 111 -8.56 -5.63 4.19
CA SER A 111 -9.67 -5.49 3.22
C SER A 111 -9.35 -4.47 2.12
N ALA A 112 -8.65 -3.41 2.51
CA ALA A 112 -8.16 -2.35 1.64
C ALA A 112 -7.07 -2.82 0.69
N ARG A 113 -6.11 -3.56 1.24
CA ARG A 113 -4.91 -4.01 0.55
C ARG A 113 -4.65 -5.46 0.94
N PRO A 114 -5.12 -6.44 0.15
CA PRO A 114 -4.97 -7.88 0.45
C PRO A 114 -3.51 -8.32 0.64
N ALA A 115 -2.55 -7.66 -0.01
CA ALA A 115 -1.11 -7.91 0.13
C ALA A 115 -0.51 -7.43 1.47
N SER A 116 -1.30 -6.84 2.37
CA SER A 116 -0.83 -6.40 3.69
C SER A 116 -0.36 -7.59 4.52
N CYS A 117 0.91 -7.58 4.92
CA CYS A 117 1.54 -8.64 5.70
C CYS A 117 2.71 -8.04 6.51
N PRO A 118 2.44 -7.34 7.62
CA PRO A 118 3.46 -6.94 8.57
C PRO A 118 4.32 -8.11 9.01
N ASN A 119 5.61 -7.87 9.24
CA ASN A 119 6.47 -8.89 9.81
C ASN A 119 5.96 -9.30 11.22
N PRO A 120 6.29 -10.53 11.69
CA PRO A 120 5.78 -11.02 12.97
C PRO A 120 6.09 -10.13 14.18
N GLY A 121 7.30 -9.57 14.26
CA GLY A 121 7.67 -8.68 15.36
C GLY A 121 6.85 -7.39 15.39
N PHE A 122 6.51 -6.82 14.24
CA PHE A 122 5.59 -5.68 14.17
C PHE A 122 4.18 -6.05 14.58
N LEU A 123 3.69 -7.24 14.23
CA LEU A 123 2.36 -7.70 14.68
C LEU A 123 2.31 -7.83 16.20
N GLU A 124 3.34 -8.41 16.82
CA GLU A 124 3.43 -8.55 18.28
C GLU A 124 3.51 -7.20 18.99
N GLN A 125 4.34 -6.29 18.46
CA GLN A 125 4.45 -4.93 18.94
C GLN A 125 3.11 -4.19 18.85
N LEU A 126 2.39 -4.29 17.73
CA LEU A 126 1.10 -3.63 17.52
C LEU A 126 0.00 -4.24 18.40
N LYS A 127 -0.05 -5.56 18.60
CA LYS A 127 -0.99 -6.20 19.53
C LYS A 127 -0.78 -5.75 20.97
N SER A 128 0.48 -5.53 21.35
CA SER A 128 0.86 -5.07 22.69
C SER A 128 0.82 -3.54 22.82
N TYR A 129 0.55 -2.83 21.73
CA TYR A 129 0.55 -1.37 21.72
C TYR A 129 -0.69 -0.83 22.39
N GLN A 130 -0.49 -0.08 23.48
CA GLN A 130 -1.51 0.72 24.11
C GLN A 130 -1.30 2.18 23.69
N PRO A 131 -2.18 2.74 22.84
CA PRO A 131 -2.08 4.14 22.51
C PRO A 131 -2.24 4.98 23.78
N GLN A 132 -1.27 5.85 24.05
CA GLN A 132 -1.46 6.81 25.11
C GLN A 132 -2.48 7.83 24.66
N ASP A 133 -3.50 8.06 25.47
CA ASP A 133 -4.47 9.13 25.26
C ASP A 133 -3.70 10.45 25.19
N SER A 134 -3.49 10.96 23.98
CA SER A 134 -3.04 12.34 23.83
C SER A 134 -4.24 13.25 24.09
N GLU A 135 -4.74 13.28 25.32
CA GLU A 135 -5.50 14.40 25.83
C GLU A 135 -4.57 15.61 25.81
N SER A 136 -4.69 16.47 24.79
CA SER A 136 -4.36 17.92 24.80
C SER A 136 -4.10 18.52 23.41
N LEU A 137 -5.00 18.31 22.44
CA LEU A 137 -5.21 19.30 21.37
C LEU A 137 -6.72 19.50 21.14
N CYS A 138 -7.35 20.11 22.16
CA CYS A 138 -8.65 20.79 22.22
C CYS A 138 -9.98 20.01 22.16
N PRO A 139 -11.04 20.54 22.82
CA PRO A 139 -12.20 19.80 23.27
C PRO A 139 -13.40 20.02 22.34
N LEU A 140 -13.63 19.07 21.42
CA LEU A 140 -14.97 18.78 20.91
C LEU A 140 -15.14 17.27 20.89
N HIS A 141 -15.44 16.74 22.07
CA HIS A 141 -15.77 15.35 22.31
C HIS A 141 -17.19 15.08 21.81
N VAL A 142 -17.31 14.44 20.65
CA VAL A 142 -18.31 13.38 20.42
C VAL A 142 -17.67 12.37 19.47
N ARG A 143 -17.29 11.19 19.95
CA ARG A 143 -17.14 10.02 19.08
C ARG A 143 -18.54 9.43 18.91
N PRO A 144 -19.26 9.63 17.78
CA PRO A 144 -20.37 8.74 17.47
C PRO A 144 -19.78 7.35 17.21
N PRO A 145 -20.51 6.25 17.51
CA PRO A 145 -20.10 4.93 17.05
C PRO A 145 -19.98 5.00 15.52
N VAL A 146 -18.76 4.81 15.02
CA VAL A 146 -18.56 4.71 13.58
C VAL A 146 -19.24 3.42 13.16
N SER A 147 -20.45 3.53 12.62
CA SER A 147 -21.10 2.42 11.93
C SER A 147 -20.10 1.85 10.92
N ARG A 148 -19.99 0.52 10.89
CA ARG A 148 -19.12 -0.29 10.01
C ARG A 148 -19.21 0.07 8.51
N SER A 149 -20.11 0.96 8.12
CA SER A 149 -20.42 1.42 6.76
C SER A 149 -19.80 2.76 6.34
N ALA A 150 -19.02 3.44 7.19
CA ALA A 150 -18.44 4.76 6.85
C ALA A 150 -17.10 4.70 6.10
N TRP A 151 -16.52 3.52 5.91
CA TRP A 151 -15.42 3.30 4.98
C TRP A 151 -15.97 2.55 3.77
N ASN A 152 -16.71 3.26 2.92
CA ASN A 152 -17.04 2.69 1.63
C ASN A 152 -15.78 2.66 0.77
N ARG A 153 -15.71 1.68 -0.13
CA ARG A 153 -14.62 1.43 -1.09
C ARG A 153 -14.09 2.67 -1.84
N CYS A 154 -14.86 3.76 -1.85
CA CYS A 154 -14.52 5.08 -2.41
C CYS A 154 -13.61 5.95 -1.52
N ASP A 155 -13.75 5.89 -0.18
CA ASP A 155 -13.00 6.77 0.73
C ASP A 155 -11.52 6.37 0.84
N MET A 156 -11.23 5.12 0.54
CA MET A 156 -9.88 4.57 0.46
C MET A 156 -9.11 4.99 -0.80
N MET A 157 -9.82 5.55 -1.79
CA MET A 157 -9.25 6.16 -3.00
C MET A 157 -9.49 7.68 -3.07
N GLY A 158 -9.99 8.32 -2.00
CA GLY A 158 -10.18 9.77 -1.98
C GLY A 158 -11.21 10.31 -2.98
N VAL A 159 -12.20 9.51 -3.41
CA VAL A 159 -13.25 9.98 -4.32
C VAL A 159 -14.60 10.03 -3.60
N ARG A 160 -15.03 11.23 -3.19
CA ARG A 160 -16.43 11.48 -2.81
C ARG A 160 -17.35 11.19 -3.99
N ALA A 161 -18.44 10.47 -3.76
CA ALA A 161 -19.54 10.36 -4.71
C ALA A 161 -20.22 11.73 -4.88
N PRO A 162 -20.40 12.25 -6.12
CA PRO A 162 -21.23 13.43 -6.35
C PRO A 162 -22.70 12.99 -6.42
N GLY A 163 -23.50 13.42 -5.44
CA GLY A 163 -24.96 13.39 -5.53
C GLY A 163 -25.47 14.47 -6.49
N HIS A 164 -26.17 14.03 -7.54
CA HIS A 164 -27.29 14.65 -8.29
C HIS A 164 -27.36 16.19 -8.35
N ALA A 165 -27.45 16.89 -9.49
CA ALA A 165 -27.59 16.53 -10.90
C ALA A 165 -27.36 17.79 -11.75
N ARG A 166 -26.88 17.64 -12.99
CA ARG A 166 -27.36 18.38 -14.19
C ARG A 166 -26.77 17.78 -15.48
N LYS A 167 -27.67 17.11 -16.21
CA LYS A 167 -27.87 16.99 -17.67
C LYS A 167 -26.67 16.92 -18.63
N ASP A 168 -26.67 15.78 -19.35
CA ASP A 168 -26.42 15.60 -20.78
C ASP A 168 -25.02 15.89 -21.36
N VAL A 169 -24.20 14.84 -21.47
CA VAL A 169 -23.40 14.57 -22.68
C VAL A 169 -23.38 13.05 -22.91
N ALA A 170 -23.98 12.60 -24.00
CA ALA A 170 -23.93 11.21 -24.44
C ALA A 170 -22.52 10.84 -24.90
N VAL A 171 -21.94 9.76 -24.35
CA VAL A 171 -20.75 9.10 -24.90
C VAL A 171 -21.08 7.65 -25.21
N ALA A 172 -20.71 7.27 -26.43
CA ALA A 172 -21.21 6.15 -27.20
C ALA A 172 -21.00 4.76 -26.57
N LYS A 173 -22.04 3.93 -26.68
CA LYS A 173 -22.02 2.48 -26.47
C LYS A 173 -21.51 1.78 -27.75
N ASP A 174 -20.21 1.86 -28.08
CA ASP A 174 -19.63 1.08 -29.18
C ASP A 174 -18.97 -0.23 -28.67
N PRO A 175 -19.49 -1.42 -29.04
CA PRO A 175 -18.96 -2.73 -28.63
C PRO A 175 -17.51 -3.01 -29.07
N ARG A 176 -16.93 -2.21 -29.97
CA ARG A 176 -15.58 -2.44 -30.51
C ARG A 176 -14.44 -1.96 -29.61
N ILE A 177 -14.71 -1.09 -28.63
CA ILE A 177 -13.71 -0.62 -27.66
C ILE A 177 -13.46 -1.66 -26.56
N ARG A 178 -14.49 -2.45 -26.21
CA ARG A 178 -14.42 -3.47 -25.14
C ARG A 178 -13.46 -4.62 -25.46
N LYS A 179 -13.38 -5.04 -26.73
CA LYS A 179 -12.47 -6.12 -27.18
C LYS A 179 -10.99 -5.75 -27.21
N LYS A 180 -10.64 -4.45 -27.14
CA LYS A 180 -9.22 -4.02 -27.13
C LYS A 180 -8.64 -4.01 -25.71
N ALA A 181 -9.46 -3.81 -24.69
CA ALA A 181 -9.05 -3.86 -23.28
C ALA A 181 -8.88 -5.30 -22.78
N GLU A 182 -9.67 -6.25 -23.28
CA GLU A 182 -9.61 -7.67 -22.86
C GLU A 182 -8.43 -8.44 -23.51
N ARG A 183 -7.86 -7.94 -24.60
CA ARG A 183 -6.70 -8.57 -25.29
C ARG A 183 -5.33 -8.22 -24.71
N GLN A 184 -5.26 -7.36 -23.70
CA GLN A 184 -4.00 -6.83 -23.18
C GLN A 184 -3.64 -7.34 -21.77
N VAL A 185 -4.40 -8.31 -21.24
CA VAL A 185 -4.18 -8.91 -19.91
C VAL A 185 -3.51 -10.30 -19.99
N HIS A 186 -3.37 -10.89 -21.18
CA HIS A 186 -2.91 -12.27 -21.34
C HIS A 186 -1.42 -12.43 -21.71
N LEU A 187 -0.56 -11.46 -21.39
CA LEU A 187 0.85 -11.48 -21.82
C LEU A 187 1.85 -11.15 -20.68
N ALA A 188 1.68 -11.78 -19.52
CA ALA A 188 2.65 -11.71 -18.44
C ALA A 188 2.58 -12.94 -17.52
N LEU A 189 2.80 -14.13 -18.09
CA LEU A 189 3.39 -15.27 -17.39
C LEU A 189 4.35 -15.91 -18.41
N PRO A 190 5.66 -16.03 -18.14
CA PRO A 190 6.48 -16.98 -18.89
C PRO A 190 6.02 -18.39 -18.52
N ASP A 191 5.82 -19.20 -19.55
CA ASP A 191 5.57 -20.63 -19.45
C ASP A 191 6.82 -21.30 -18.85
N ASP A 192 6.60 -22.24 -17.92
CA ASP A 192 7.62 -23.17 -17.45
C ASP A 192 7.95 -24.10 -18.64
N ASP A 193 9.09 -23.89 -19.28
CA ASP A 193 9.63 -24.87 -20.24
C ASP A 193 10.30 -25.99 -19.43
N ASP A 194 9.63 -27.14 -19.42
CA ASP A 194 10.17 -28.45 -19.09
C ASP A 194 11.27 -28.80 -20.10
N ASP A 195 12.54 -28.73 -19.70
CA ASP A 195 13.63 -29.41 -20.39
C ASP A 195 13.79 -30.81 -19.79
N ASP A 196 12.98 -31.74 -20.31
CA ASP A 196 13.26 -33.18 -20.34
C ASP A 196 14.37 -33.42 -21.37
N ASP A 197 15.61 -33.56 -20.93
CA ASP A 197 16.67 -34.22 -21.71
C ASP A 197 16.88 -35.63 -21.11
N ASP A 198 16.07 -36.57 -21.60
CA ASP A 198 16.44 -37.97 -21.71
C ASP A 198 17.50 -38.10 -22.82
N ASP A 199 18.70 -38.57 -22.48
CA ASP A 199 19.52 -39.31 -23.43
C ASP A 199 20.25 -40.42 -22.66
N ASP A 200 19.82 -41.64 -22.99
CA ASP A 200 20.44 -42.92 -22.68
C ASP A 200 21.90 -42.96 -23.17
N ASP A 201 22.80 -43.53 -22.37
CA ASP A 201 23.89 -44.33 -22.91
C ASP A 201 24.26 -45.43 -21.91
N ASP A 202 23.91 -46.65 -22.32
CA ASP A 202 24.41 -47.92 -21.82
C ASP A 202 25.95 -47.94 -21.79
N ASP A 203 26.53 -48.47 -20.72
CA ASP A 203 27.71 -49.34 -20.87
C ASP A 203 27.81 -50.31 -19.68
N ASP A 204 27.38 -51.52 -19.98
CA ASP A 204 27.64 -52.77 -19.28
C ASP A 204 29.15 -53.06 -19.26
N ILE A 205 29.72 -53.44 -18.11
CA ILE A 205 30.79 -54.43 -18.00
C ILE A 205 30.84 -54.94 -16.54
N SER A 206 30.47 -56.21 -16.43
CA SER A 206 30.77 -57.18 -15.37
C SER A 206 32.23 -57.19 -14.91
N GLU A 207 32.49 -57.41 -13.62
CA GLU A 207 32.98 -58.71 -13.12
C GLU A 207 33.33 -58.66 -11.61
N ASP A 208 33.10 -59.82 -10.99
CA ASP A 208 33.47 -60.24 -9.64
C ASP A 208 34.92 -59.91 -9.22
N VAL A 209 35.15 -59.80 -7.90
CA VAL A 209 36.06 -60.72 -7.17
C VAL A 209 36.07 -60.39 -5.66
N LYS A 210 35.76 -61.45 -4.90
CA LYS A 210 35.96 -61.66 -3.46
C LYS A 210 37.27 -61.06 -2.90
N LYS A 211 37.19 -60.43 -1.72
CA LYS A 211 38.00 -60.84 -0.56
C LYS A 211 37.42 -60.36 0.76
#